data_AF-A0A8H4RIQ9-F1
#
_entry.id   AF-A0A8H4RIQ9-F1
#
_cell.length_a   1.000
_cell.length_b   1.000
_cell.length_c   1.000
_cell.angle_alpha   90.00
_cell.angle_beta   90.00
_cell.angle_gamma   90.00
#
_symmetry.space_group_name_H-M   'P 1'
#
loop_
_entity.id
_entity.type
_entity.pdbx_description
1 polymer ?
#
loop_
_entity_poly.entity_id
_entity_poly.type
_entity_poly.pdbx_seq_one_letter_code
_entity_poly.pdbx_strand_id
1 'polypeptide(L)'
;MIAYIVSSGTIWSNWLDPNAFGRWGRAGRVLEDSLVIDGNEIRDRRNPSQQVRVSCDIYWILNDLISHGVKVAIASRNSNQNLHIPCGSSYRPFTDFLSYNEIYDSVTFYKVSNGNSSMTEADYFAGLDTWHRNQSIICPIPSAGPNPHPNMKQIGWVGTDWATGELYRQGKRRPKSDRPSRWGWGLYVADGPSIAAQFAKWRRKHEPDNHYICKVFVRDFEVFRQIDKVWVPEGDSVPITINLGDEHVAEVQIRRGDIITSSFGVRKPYILFSRHHWMDLLAIT
;
A
#
# COMPACT_ATOMS: atom_id res chain seq x y z
N MET A 1 -7.23 -3.43 5.33
CA MET A 1 -7.13 -2.41 6.40
C MET A 1 -6.36 -1.25 5.79
N ILE A 2 -6.83 -0.01 5.83
CA ILE A 2 -6.01 1.12 5.38
C ILE A 2 -5.18 1.60 6.58
N ALA A 3 -4.08 2.29 6.29
CA ALA A 3 -3.39 3.20 7.18
C ALA A 3 -2.81 4.28 6.27
N TYR A 4 -3.31 5.50 6.40
CA TYR A 4 -2.81 6.65 5.67
C TYR A 4 -1.58 7.20 6.37
N ILE A 5 -0.39 7.00 5.80
CA ILE A 5 0.81 7.69 6.25
C ILE A 5 0.79 9.09 5.65
N VAL A 6 0.45 10.06 6.49
CA VAL A 6 0.62 11.46 6.15
C VAL A 6 1.94 11.91 6.78
N SER A 7 2.89 12.33 5.93
CA SER A 7 4.17 12.83 6.41
C SER A 7 3.96 14.13 7.21
N SER A 8 4.85 14.43 8.15
CA SER A 8 4.71 15.64 8.98
C SER A 8 4.62 16.93 8.15
N GLY A 9 5.34 17.02 7.03
CA GLY A 9 5.27 18.18 6.12
C GLY A 9 3.99 18.26 5.28
N THR A 10 3.11 17.26 5.36
CA THR A 10 1.86 17.18 4.60
C THR A 10 0.63 17.48 5.47
N ILE A 11 0.70 17.22 6.79
CA ILE A 11 -0.32 17.65 7.75
C ILE A 11 -0.03 19.06 8.25
N TRP A 12 1.24 19.34 8.49
CA TRP A 12 1.69 20.53 9.20
C TRP A 12 2.44 21.44 8.24
N SER A 13 2.09 22.74 8.24
CA SER A 13 2.79 23.74 7.43
C SER A 13 4.23 24.02 7.90
N ASN A 14 4.57 23.59 9.12
CA ASN A 14 5.88 23.78 9.74
C ASN A 14 6.14 22.74 10.84
N TRP A 15 7.32 22.75 11.45
CA TRP A 15 7.71 21.83 12.50
C TRP A 15 7.50 22.47 13.86
N LEU A 16 7.01 21.69 14.82
CA LEU A 16 6.92 22.11 16.21
C LEU A 16 8.27 21.89 16.89
N ASP A 17 9.26 22.71 16.52
CA ASP A 17 10.62 22.61 17.06
C ASP A 17 10.66 23.16 18.48
N PRO A 18 10.91 22.34 19.52
CA PRO A 18 10.99 22.80 20.89
C PRO A 18 12.10 23.84 21.13
N ASN A 19 13.06 23.98 20.22
CA ASN A 19 14.10 25.02 20.28
C ASN A 19 13.65 26.34 19.64
N ALA A 20 12.64 26.31 18.77
CA ALA A 20 12.08 27.51 18.12
C ALA A 20 10.87 28.06 18.89
N PHE A 21 10.09 27.17 19.51
CA PHE A 21 8.95 27.53 20.36
C PHE A 21 9.40 27.76 21.82
N GLY A 22 8.81 28.73 22.48
CA GLY A 22 9.16 29.20 23.82
C GLY A 22 10.20 30.32 23.84
N ARG A 23 10.73 30.62 25.02
CA ARG A 23 11.66 31.73 25.27
C ARG A 23 13.05 31.36 24.74
N TRP A 24 13.32 31.57 23.45
CA TRP A 24 14.59 31.19 22.80
C TRP A 24 14.88 29.67 22.93
N GLY A 25 13.87 28.82 22.73
CA GLY A 25 13.97 27.38 22.97
C GLY A 25 13.94 26.95 24.43
N ARG A 26 13.66 27.89 25.35
CA ARG A 26 13.28 27.58 26.72
C ARG A 26 11.77 27.75 26.85
N ALA A 27 11.04 26.72 26.46
CA ALA A 27 9.67 26.54 26.91
C ALA A 27 9.56 26.78 28.43
N GLY A 28 8.34 27.01 28.94
CA GLY A 28 8.07 26.81 30.37
C GLY A 28 8.46 25.39 30.81
N ARG A 29 8.12 25.00 32.05
CA ARG A 29 8.38 23.61 32.49
C ARG A 29 7.82 22.56 31.52
N VAL A 30 6.82 22.93 30.71
CA VAL A 30 6.28 22.14 29.59
C VAL A 30 6.08 23.06 28.36
N LEU A 31 6.22 22.52 27.14
CA LEU A 31 6.16 23.27 25.87
C LEU A 31 4.78 23.90 25.66
N GLU A 32 3.74 23.18 26.07
CA GLU A 32 2.32 23.47 25.94
C GLU A 32 1.95 24.81 26.60
N ASP A 33 2.63 25.20 27.68
CA ASP A 33 2.43 26.49 28.36
C ASP A 33 2.75 27.69 27.47
N SER A 34 3.62 27.48 26.47
CA SER A 34 4.09 28.51 25.53
C SER A 34 3.25 28.57 24.27
N LEU A 35 2.27 27.67 24.10
CA LEU A 35 1.46 27.59 22.89
C LEU A 35 0.11 28.31 23.06
N VAL A 36 -0.41 28.80 21.93
CA VAL A 36 -1.78 29.27 21.75
C VAL A 36 -2.36 28.47 20.60
N ILE A 37 -3.50 27.82 20.84
CA ILE A 37 -4.25 27.10 19.81
C ILE A 37 -5.37 28.01 19.34
N ASP A 38 -5.39 28.31 18.04
CA ASP A 38 -6.35 29.19 17.37
C ASP A 38 -6.87 28.50 16.12
N GLY A 39 -8.01 27.80 16.25
CA GLY A 39 -8.56 26.97 15.17
C GLY A 39 -7.60 25.85 14.76
N ASN A 40 -7.25 25.76 13.48
CA ASN A 40 -6.30 24.79 12.94
C ASN A 40 -4.83 25.22 13.08
N GLU A 41 -4.56 26.25 13.88
CA GLU A 41 -3.23 26.82 14.03
C GLU A 41 -2.74 26.77 15.48
N ILE A 42 -1.44 26.47 15.63
CA ILE A 42 -0.74 26.44 16.90
C ILE A 42 0.38 27.46 16.79
N ARG A 43 0.28 28.56 17.54
CA ARG A 43 1.25 29.65 17.54
C ARG A 43 1.99 29.72 18.87
N ASP A 44 3.23 30.18 18.85
CA ASP A 44 3.91 30.56 20.07
C ASP A 44 3.25 31.81 20.68
N ARG A 45 2.96 31.78 21.98
CA ARG A 45 2.30 32.88 22.71
C ARG A 45 3.10 34.17 22.70
N ARG A 46 4.43 34.07 22.66
CA ARG A 46 5.36 35.21 22.76
C ARG A 46 5.92 35.60 21.40
N ASN A 47 5.97 34.67 20.46
CA ASN A 47 6.40 34.91 19.09
C ASN A 47 5.35 34.38 18.09
N PRO A 48 4.28 35.15 17.80
CA PRO A 48 3.23 34.73 16.89
C PRO A 48 3.69 34.38 15.47
N SER A 49 4.91 34.80 15.07
CA SER A 49 5.50 34.40 13.78
C SER A 49 5.93 32.92 13.73
N GLN A 50 6.18 32.31 14.89
CA GLN A 50 6.40 30.87 15.03
C GLN A 50 5.04 30.19 15.16
N GLN A 51 4.61 29.58 14.07
CA GLN A 51 3.31 28.94 13.98
C GLN A 51 3.39 27.66 13.15
N VAL A 52 2.56 26.71 13.55
CA VAL A 52 2.30 25.48 12.81
C VAL A 52 0.82 25.43 12.50
N ARG A 53 0.46 25.26 11.23
CA ARG A 53 -0.92 25.04 10.81
C ARG A 53 -1.14 23.58 10.47
N VAL A 54 -2.19 23.01 11.03
CA VAL A 54 -2.78 21.76 10.59
C VAL A 54 -3.58 22.04 9.32
N SER A 55 -3.47 21.21 8.28
CA SER A 55 -4.36 21.28 7.12
C SER A 55 -5.83 21.25 7.57
N CYS A 56 -6.65 22.20 7.12
CA CYS A 56 -8.07 22.27 7.47
C CYS A 56 -8.86 21.02 7.06
N ASP A 57 -8.39 20.34 6.01
CA ASP A 57 -9.08 19.18 5.44
C ASP A 57 -8.77 17.89 6.21
N ILE A 58 -7.68 17.86 6.99
CA ILE A 58 -7.26 16.62 7.66
C ILE A 58 -8.32 16.13 8.65
N TYR A 59 -9.05 17.05 9.28
CA TYR A 59 -10.12 16.68 10.20
C TYR A 59 -11.25 15.94 9.49
N TRP A 60 -11.74 16.51 8.39
CA TRP A 60 -12.80 15.91 7.58
C TRP A 60 -12.37 14.57 6.99
N ILE A 61 -11.13 14.49 6.51
CA ILE A 61 -10.54 13.27 5.97
C ILE A 61 -10.42 12.18 7.05
N LEU A 62 -9.89 12.51 8.24
CA LEU A 62 -9.78 11.55 9.34
C LEU A 62 -11.16 11.07 9.81
N ASN A 63 -12.12 11.98 9.92
CA ASN A 63 -13.47 11.64 10.35
C ASN A 63 -14.18 10.73 9.33
N ASP A 64 -14.08 11.04 8.04
CA ASP A 64 -14.63 10.22 6.95
C ASP A 64 -14.03 8.81 6.98
N LEU A 65 -12.69 8.72 7.07
CA LEU A 65 -11.98 7.45 7.16
C LEU A 65 -12.43 6.62 8.38
N ILE A 66 -12.43 7.21 9.57
CA ILE A 66 -12.85 6.52 10.80
C ILE A 66 -14.30 6.05 10.68
N SER A 67 -15.20 6.86 10.11
CA SER A 67 -16.61 6.51 9.95
C SER A 67 -16.84 5.30 9.03
N HIS A 68 -15.92 5.06 8.08
CA HIS A 68 -15.92 3.89 7.19
C HIS A 68 -15.12 2.69 7.74
N GLY A 69 -14.79 2.70 9.04
CA GLY A 69 -14.04 1.62 9.69
C GLY A 69 -12.58 1.55 9.24
N VAL A 70 -12.06 2.65 8.69
CA VAL A 70 -10.69 2.75 8.21
C VAL A 70 -9.76 3.09 9.37
N LYS A 71 -8.68 2.30 9.54
CA LYS A 71 -7.62 2.66 10.50
C LYS A 71 -6.69 3.70 9.87
N VAL A 72 -6.20 4.64 10.68
CA VAL A 72 -5.26 5.66 10.22
C VAL A 72 -3.97 5.56 11.05
N ALA A 73 -2.81 5.66 10.39
CA ALA A 73 -1.51 5.65 11.04
C ALA A 73 -0.64 6.76 10.47
N ILE A 74 -0.34 7.76 11.29
CA ILE A 74 0.37 8.95 10.84
C ILE A 74 1.84 8.79 11.21
N ALA A 75 2.71 8.69 10.21
CA ALA A 75 4.15 8.69 10.44
C ALA A 75 4.66 10.13 10.45
N SER A 76 4.82 10.69 11.65
CA SER A 76 5.39 12.01 11.85
C SER A 76 6.87 11.89 12.24
N ARG A 77 7.74 12.68 11.60
CA ARG A 77 9.11 12.90 12.10
C ARG A 77 9.18 13.91 13.24
N ASN A 78 8.04 14.48 13.62
CA ASN A 78 7.95 15.37 14.77
C ASN A 78 8.09 14.53 16.04
N SER A 79 9.07 14.87 16.88
CA SER A 79 9.30 14.21 18.17
C SER A 79 8.18 14.49 19.17
N ASN A 80 7.32 15.48 18.91
CA ASN A 80 6.21 15.84 19.79
C ASN A 80 4.85 15.49 19.16
N GLN A 81 4.29 14.34 19.56
CA GLN A 81 3.04 13.79 19.01
C GLN A 81 1.78 14.19 19.80
N ASN A 82 1.92 14.82 20.98
CA ASN A 82 0.83 15.09 21.93
C ASN A 82 0.02 16.37 21.62
N LEU A 83 0.04 16.85 20.38
CA LEU A 83 -0.65 18.08 19.98
C LEU A 83 -2.16 17.86 19.97
N HIS A 84 -2.93 18.77 20.55
CA HIS A 84 -4.39 18.68 20.57
C HIS A 84 -4.98 19.32 19.30
N ILE A 85 -5.94 18.65 18.66
CA ILE A 85 -6.65 19.13 17.48
C ILE A 85 -8.09 19.50 17.86
N PRO A 86 -8.65 20.60 17.32
CA PRO A 86 -10.06 20.90 17.47
C PRO A 86 -10.93 19.81 16.82
N CYS A 87 -11.90 19.28 17.55
CA CYS A 87 -12.88 18.30 17.11
C CYS A 87 -14.28 18.73 17.56
N GLY A 88 -14.99 19.45 16.68
CA GLY A 88 -16.25 20.09 17.03
C GLY A 88 -16.06 21.14 18.12
N SER A 89 -16.81 21.04 19.22
CA SER A 89 -16.69 21.92 20.39
C SER A 89 -15.68 21.45 21.45
N SER A 90 -14.91 20.40 21.16
CA SER A 90 -13.96 19.80 22.10
C SER A 90 -12.56 19.69 21.48
N TYR A 91 -11.52 19.77 22.30
CA TYR A 91 -10.14 19.49 21.88
C TYR A 91 -9.81 18.04 22.24
N ARG A 92 -9.25 17.28 21.30
CA ARG A 92 -8.73 15.94 21.55
C ARG A 92 -7.26 15.87 21.17
N PRO A 93 -6.39 15.21 21.96
CA PRO A 93 -5.05 14.86 21.53
C PRO A 93 -5.09 14.25 20.13
N PHE A 94 -4.15 14.62 19.26
CA PHE A 94 -4.04 14.03 17.93
C PHE A 94 -3.84 12.52 18.02
N THR A 95 -3.15 12.08 19.08
CA THR A 95 -2.98 10.68 19.47
C THR A 95 -4.29 9.94 19.69
N ASP A 96 -5.39 10.61 20.03
CA ASP A 96 -6.71 9.96 20.17
C ASP A 96 -7.26 9.47 18.82
N PHE A 97 -6.79 10.06 17.72
CA PHE A 97 -7.12 9.64 16.36
C PHE A 97 -6.08 8.67 15.77
N LEU A 98 -4.97 8.45 16.49
CA LEU A 98 -3.91 7.54 16.08
C LEU A 98 -4.18 6.17 16.68
N SER A 99 -4.41 5.19 15.82
CA SER A 99 -4.55 3.83 16.31
C SER A 99 -3.20 3.22 16.70
N TYR A 100 -2.07 3.60 16.05
CA TYR A 100 -0.76 2.94 16.23
C TYR A 100 0.46 3.79 15.79
N ASN A 101 1.63 3.52 16.39
CA ASN A 101 2.93 4.18 16.14
C ASN A 101 3.92 3.32 15.32
N GLU A 102 3.53 2.17 14.75
CA GLU A 102 4.44 1.38 13.90
C GLU A 102 3.67 0.45 12.95
N ILE A 103 4.31 0.18 11.80
CA ILE A 103 3.78 -0.33 10.52
C ILE A 103 3.09 -1.71 10.65
N TYR A 104 1.94 -1.90 10.00
CA TYR A 104 1.23 -3.20 9.92
C TYR A 104 1.16 -3.73 8.49
N ASP A 105 1.47 -5.01 8.32
CA ASP A 105 1.25 -5.78 7.09
C ASP A 105 -0.24 -5.73 6.67
N SER A 106 -0.51 -5.63 5.37
CA SER A 106 -1.85 -5.58 4.73
C SER A 106 -2.50 -4.20 4.57
N VAL A 107 -1.71 -3.13 4.69
CA VAL A 107 -2.13 -1.75 4.43
C VAL A 107 -1.72 -1.28 3.02
N THR A 108 -2.61 -0.57 2.32
CA THR A 108 -2.24 0.20 1.11
C THR A 108 -1.79 1.58 1.54
N PHE A 109 -0.51 1.90 1.32
CA PHE A 109 0.05 3.24 1.57
C PHE A 109 -0.15 4.12 0.34
N TYR A 110 -0.77 5.29 0.50
CA TYR A 110 -0.79 6.34 -0.53
C TYR A 110 0.11 7.48 -0.07
N LYS A 111 1.21 7.69 -0.78
CA LYS A 111 2.20 8.73 -0.47
C LYS A 111 1.81 10.02 -1.19
N VAL A 112 1.59 11.08 -0.43
CA VAL A 112 1.53 12.44 -1.01
C VAL A 112 2.96 12.81 -1.42
N SER A 113 3.16 13.18 -2.68
CA SER A 113 4.48 13.44 -3.24
C SER A 113 5.26 14.46 -2.40
N ASN A 114 6.56 14.22 -2.21
CA ASN A 114 7.46 15.06 -1.39
C ASN A 114 7.51 16.55 -1.78
N GLY A 115 6.99 16.93 -2.96
CA GLY A 115 6.95 18.31 -3.44
C GLY A 115 5.71 19.11 -3.03
N ASN A 116 4.67 18.47 -2.50
CA ASN A 116 3.45 19.15 -2.07
C ASN A 116 3.46 19.34 -0.55
N SER A 117 3.31 20.59 -0.12
CA SER A 117 3.24 21.01 1.29
C SER A 117 1.92 20.65 1.98
N SER A 118 0.97 20.05 1.26
CA SER A 118 -0.31 19.61 1.82
C SER A 118 -0.92 18.49 0.98
N MET A 119 -1.70 17.63 1.64
CA MET A 119 -2.60 16.68 0.98
C MET A 119 -3.84 17.42 0.53
N THR A 120 -4.21 17.32 -0.75
CA THR A 120 -5.45 17.89 -1.26
C THR A 120 -6.60 16.89 -1.18
N GLU A 121 -7.84 17.37 -1.23
CA GLU A 121 -9.04 16.52 -1.38
C GLU A 121 -8.96 15.60 -2.62
N ALA A 122 -8.36 16.09 -3.71
CA ALA A 122 -8.12 15.30 -4.91
C ALA A 122 -7.16 14.13 -4.66
N ASP A 123 -6.08 14.35 -3.89
CA ASP A 123 -5.14 13.28 -3.50
C ASP A 123 -5.84 12.22 -2.65
N TYR A 124 -6.73 12.66 -1.74
CA TYR A 124 -7.52 11.77 -0.89
C TYR A 124 -8.41 10.84 -1.72
N PHE A 125 -9.23 11.40 -2.61
CA PHE A 125 -10.13 10.60 -3.44
C PHE A 125 -9.38 9.70 -4.42
N ALA A 126 -8.24 10.14 -4.95
CA ALA A 126 -7.38 9.29 -5.80
C ALA A 126 -6.82 8.07 -5.03
N GLY A 127 -6.42 8.28 -3.78
CA GLY A 127 -5.98 7.21 -2.88
C GLY A 127 -7.12 6.22 -2.56
N LEU A 128 -8.31 6.74 -2.24
CA LEU A 128 -9.49 5.93 -1.94
C LEU A 128 -9.95 5.10 -3.15
N ASP A 129 -10.01 5.72 -4.33
CA ASP A 129 -10.33 5.05 -5.60
C ASP A 129 -9.31 3.94 -5.94
N THR A 130 -8.02 4.21 -5.73
CA THR A 130 -6.97 3.19 -5.89
C THR A 130 -7.14 2.03 -4.90
N TRP A 131 -7.53 2.32 -3.66
CA TRP A 131 -7.82 1.29 -2.68
C TRP A 131 -9.04 0.45 -3.08
N HIS A 132 -10.16 1.06 -3.48
CA HIS A 132 -11.36 0.35 -3.96
C HIS A 132 -11.02 -0.60 -5.10
N ARG A 133 -10.22 -0.15 -6.08
CA ARG A 133 -9.73 -1.02 -7.17
C ARG A 133 -8.86 -2.18 -6.68
N ASN A 134 -8.05 -1.97 -5.64
CA ASN A 134 -7.23 -3.04 -5.07
C ASN A 134 -8.04 -4.00 -4.18
N GLN A 135 -9.18 -3.57 -3.64
CA GLN A 135 -10.12 -4.43 -2.90
C GLN A 135 -11.04 -5.22 -3.82
N SER A 136 -11.42 -4.71 -4.99
CA SER A 136 -12.18 -5.49 -5.98
C SER A 136 -11.40 -6.70 -6.51
N ILE A 137 -10.08 -6.71 -6.34
CA ILE A 137 -9.21 -7.87 -6.59
C ILE A 137 -9.34 -8.94 -5.48
N ILE A 138 -9.88 -8.60 -4.30
CA ILE A 138 -10.09 -9.54 -3.19
C ILE A 138 -11.36 -10.35 -3.44
N CYS A 139 -11.22 -11.66 -3.27
CA CYS A 139 -12.22 -12.69 -3.54
C CYS A 139 -13.64 -12.29 -3.06
N PRO A 140 -14.62 -12.19 -3.97
CA PRO A 140 -16.01 -12.06 -3.58
C PRO A 140 -16.49 -13.43 -3.07
N ILE A 141 -17.09 -13.42 -1.87
CA ILE A 141 -17.96 -14.45 -1.28
C ILE A 141 -17.27 -15.56 -0.45
N PRO A 142 -17.20 -15.38 0.88
CA PRO A 142 -16.89 -16.43 1.85
C PRO A 142 -17.99 -17.52 2.04
N SER A 143 -19.17 -17.39 1.43
CA SER A 143 -20.38 -18.14 1.81
C SER A 143 -21.07 -18.96 0.70
N ALA A 144 -20.42 -19.22 -0.45
CA ALA A 144 -21.08 -19.82 -1.62
C ALA A 144 -21.14 -21.37 -1.65
N GLY A 145 -21.74 -22.03 -0.65
CA GLY A 145 -22.26 -23.41 -0.80
C GLY A 145 -21.27 -24.54 -1.22
N PRO A 146 -21.77 -25.74 -1.59
CA PRO A 146 -20.98 -26.99 -1.62
C PRO A 146 -20.11 -27.20 -2.87
N ASN A 147 -20.29 -26.40 -3.93
CA ASN A 147 -19.26 -26.20 -4.95
C ASN A 147 -19.38 -24.75 -5.47
N PRO A 148 -18.64 -23.79 -4.88
CA PRO A 148 -18.78 -22.36 -5.18
C PRO A 148 -18.36 -21.98 -6.61
N HIS A 149 -17.82 -22.91 -7.41
CA HIS A 149 -17.07 -22.60 -8.63
C HIS A 149 -17.48 -23.49 -9.82
N PRO A 150 -18.75 -23.42 -10.28
CA PRO A 150 -19.24 -24.26 -11.39
C PRO A 150 -18.54 -23.96 -12.73
N ASN A 151 -17.86 -22.82 -12.85
CA ASN A 151 -17.18 -22.37 -14.06
C ASN A 151 -15.65 -22.29 -13.90
N MET A 152 -15.09 -23.23 -13.14
CA MET A 152 -13.65 -23.26 -12.89
C MET A 152 -12.87 -23.68 -14.14
N LYS A 153 -11.79 -22.97 -14.48
CA LYS A 153 -10.90 -23.31 -15.61
C LYS A 153 -9.44 -23.28 -15.19
N GLN A 154 -8.67 -24.29 -15.60
CA GLN A 154 -7.22 -24.27 -15.41
C GLN A 154 -6.60 -23.16 -16.28
N ILE A 155 -5.74 -22.34 -15.69
CA ILE A 155 -5.02 -21.25 -16.40
C ILE A 155 -3.50 -21.45 -16.42
N GLY A 156 -2.99 -22.47 -15.74
CA GLY A 156 -1.57 -22.84 -15.81
C GLY A 156 -1.09 -23.52 -14.54
N TRP A 157 0.18 -23.28 -14.21
CA TRP A 157 0.92 -23.96 -13.16
C TRP A 157 1.71 -22.97 -12.31
N VAL A 158 1.86 -23.25 -11.01
CA VAL A 158 2.73 -22.48 -10.12
C VAL A 158 3.68 -23.39 -9.36
N GLY A 159 4.93 -22.98 -9.26
CA GLY A 159 5.92 -23.58 -8.38
C GLY A 159 5.89 -22.90 -7.01
N THR A 160 5.60 -23.65 -5.95
CA THR A 160 5.44 -23.08 -4.61
C THR A 160 5.85 -24.06 -3.51
N ASP A 161 5.97 -23.60 -2.27
CA ASP A 161 6.12 -24.46 -1.09
C ASP A 161 4.75 -24.75 -0.46
N TRP A 162 4.67 -25.77 0.40
CA TRP A 162 3.42 -26.18 1.04
C TRP A 162 2.70 -25.02 1.74
N ALA A 163 3.43 -24.25 2.55
CA ALA A 163 2.88 -23.15 3.34
C ALA A 163 2.26 -22.07 2.44
N THR A 164 2.95 -21.67 1.38
CA THR A 164 2.44 -20.68 0.42
C THR A 164 1.27 -21.24 -0.40
N GLY A 165 1.32 -22.52 -0.80
CA GLY A 165 0.22 -23.18 -1.49
C GLY A 165 -1.07 -23.20 -0.68
N GLU A 166 -0.97 -23.44 0.63
CA GLU A 166 -2.10 -23.43 1.55
C GLU A 166 -2.72 -22.03 1.69
N LEU A 167 -1.90 -20.97 1.66
CA LEU A 167 -2.41 -19.59 1.61
C LEU A 167 -3.21 -19.34 0.33
N TYR A 168 -2.71 -19.77 -0.83
CA TYR A 168 -3.45 -19.63 -2.10
C TYR A 168 -4.77 -20.40 -2.08
N ARG A 169 -4.79 -21.61 -1.52
CA ARG A 169 -6.01 -22.42 -1.35
C ARG A 169 -7.08 -21.67 -0.56
N GLN A 170 -6.67 -20.92 0.46
CA GLN A 170 -7.54 -20.07 1.28
C GLN A 170 -7.93 -18.74 0.59
N GLY A 171 -7.50 -18.51 -0.66
CA GLY A 171 -7.72 -17.24 -1.37
C GLY A 171 -6.88 -16.08 -0.84
N LYS A 172 -5.84 -16.37 -0.05
CA LYS A 172 -4.92 -15.36 0.46
C LYS A 172 -3.87 -15.01 -0.58
N ARG A 173 -3.29 -13.83 -0.44
CA ARG A 173 -2.19 -13.34 -1.28
C ARG A 173 -0.88 -14.06 -0.90
N ARG A 174 0.09 -14.01 -1.81
CA ARG A 174 1.45 -14.46 -1.53
C ARG A 174 2.01 -13.62 -0.37
N PRO A 175 2.61 -14.24 0.66
CA PRO A 175 3.25 -13.48 1.72
C PRO A 175 4.44 -12.70 1.15
N LYS A 176 4.71 -11.53 1.74
CA LYS A 176 5.93 -10.78 1.45
C LYS A 176 7.13 -11.69 1.73
N SER A 177 8.10 -11.70 0.83
CA SER A 177 9.34 -12.43 1.05
C SER A 177 10.55 -11.53 0.78
N ASP A 178 11.73 -12.01 1.10
CA ASP A 178 13.01 -11.38 0.75
C ASP A 178 13.44 -11.68 -0.69
N ARG A 179 12.53 -12.22 -1.52
CA ARG A 179 12.84 -12.65 -2.88
C ARG A 179 12.44 -11.56 -3.86
N PRO A 180 13.30 -11.21 -4.82
CA PRO A 180 12.96 -10.18 -5.79
C PRO A 180 11.66 -10.56 -6.49
N SER A 181 10.73 -9.62 -6.55
CA SER A 181 9.42 -9.83 -7.17
C SER A 181 9.25 -8.81 -8.28
N ARG A 182 9.72 -9.12 -9.49
CA ARG A 182 9.78 -8.13 -10.58
C ARG A 182 8.44 -7.42 -10.81
N TRP A 183 7.36 -8.20 -10.82
CA TRP A 183 5.99 -7.72 -11.00
C TRP A 183 5.22 -7.60 -9.67
N GLY A 184 5.93 -7.49 -8.55
CA GLY A 184 5.35 -7.44 -7.21
C GLY A 184 4.86 -8.80 -6.68
N TRP A 185 4.11 -8.76 -5.58
CA TRP A 185 3.72 -9.94 -4.77
C TRP A 185 2.47 -10.68 -5.29
N GLY A 186 2.27 -10.70 -6.61
CA GLY A 186 1.19 -11.44 -7.25
C GLY A 186 1.42 -12.95 -7.28
N LEU A 187 0.41 -13.69 -7.74
CA LEU A 187 0.55 -15.09 -8.12
C LEU A 187 1.15 -15.17 -9.53
N TYR A 188 2.29 -15.86 -9.67
CA TYR A 188 2.93 -16.08 -10.95
C TYR A 188 2.49 -17.44 -11.48
N VAL A 189 1.99 -17.46 -12.71
CA VAL A 189 1.48 -18.66 -13.36
C VAL A 189 2.29 -18.91 -14.62
N ALA A 190 2.67 -20.16 -14.85
CA ALA A 190 3.40 -20.62 -16.02
C ALA A 190 2.51 -21.54 -16.87
N ASP A 191 2.73 -21.54 -18.18
CA ASP A 191 1.95 -22.38 -19.12
C ASP A 191 2.22 -23.88 -18.94
N GLY A 192 3.42 -24.23 -18.46
CA GLY A 192 3.88 -25.61 -18.31
C GLY A 192 4.38 -25.96 -16.90
N PRO A 193 4.22 -27.21 -16.46
CA PRO A 193 4.69 -27.66 -15.14
C PRO A 193 6.22 -27.67 -15.02
N SER A 194 6.95 -27.89 -16.12
CA SER A 194 8.42 -27.85 -16.15
C SER A 194 8.97 -26.45 -15.85
N ILE A 195 8.35 -25.42 -16.44
CA ILE A 195 8.68 -24.01 -16.21
C ILE A 195 8.37 -23.66 -14.75
N ALA A 196 7.18 -24.03 -14.27
CA ALA A 196 6.81 -23.86 -12.86
C ALA A 196 7.83 -24.54 -11.92
N ALA A 197 8.35 -25.71 -12.28
CA ALA A 197 9.35 -26.43 -11.49
C ALA A 197 10.71 -25.74 -11.46
N GLN A 198 11.12 -25.11 -12.57
CA GLN A 198 12.34 -24.31 -12.61
C GLN A 198 12.25 -23.14 -11.63
N PHE A 199 11.12 -22.40 -11.66
CA PHE A 199 10.90 -21.26 -10.75
C PHE A 199 10.65 -21.70 -9.30
N ALA A 200 10.12 -22.91 -9.08
CA ALA A 200 9.99 -23.48 -7.75
C ALA A 200 11.36 -23.62 -7.07
N LYS A 201 12.39 -23.99 -7.81
CA LYS A 201 13.77 -24.20 -7.30
C LYS A 201 14.64 -22.95 -7.33
N TRP A 202 14.22 -21.91 -8.05
CA TRP A 202 15.05 -20.74 -8.29
C TRP A 202 15.37 -19.98 -6.99
N ARG A 203 16.67 -19.78 -6.73
CA ARG A 203 17.22 -19.17 -5.51
C ARG A 203 16.84 -19.91 -4.21
N ARG A 204 16.49 -21.19 -4.29
CA ARG A 204 16.14 -22.03 -3.14
C ARG A 204 17.12 -23.20 -2.92
N LYS A 205 18.39 -23.04 -3.32
CA LYS A 205 19.41 -24.11 -3.27
C LYS A 205 19.64 -24.71 -1.87
N HIS A 206 19.21 -24.02 -0.80
CA HIS A 206 19.42 -24.42 0.59
C HIS A 206 18.11 -24.70 1.35
N GLU A 207 16.96 -24.60 0.67
CA GLU A 207 15.67 -24.93 1.30
C GLU A 207 15.42 -26.43 1.14
N PRO A 208 14.80 -27.09 2.13
CA PRO A 208 14.40 -28.50 2.01
C PRO A 208 13.50 -28.70 0.78
N ASP A 209 13.51 -29.91 0.21
CA ASP A 209 12.80 -30.31 -1.02
C ASP A 209 11.26 -30.32 -0.91
N ASN A 210 10.67 -29.33 -0.22
CA ASN A 210 9.23 -29.16 -0.06
C ASN A 210 8.63 -28.27 -1.16
N HIS A 211 9.02 -28.54 -2.41
CA HIS A 211 8.56 -27.79 -3.58
C HIS A 211 7.46 -28.55 -4.31
N TYR A 212 6.36 -27.87 -4.58
CA TYR A 212 5.17 -28.42 -5.22
C TYR A 212 4.90 -27.69 -6.52
N ILE A 213 4.44 -28.45 -7.50
CA ILE A 213 3.96 -27.94 -8.78
C ILE A 213 2.44 -28.05 -8.75
N CYS A 214 1.78 -26.91 -8.59
CA CYS A 214 0.34 -26.86 -8.42
C CYS A 214 -0.32 -26.39 -9.72
N LYS A 215 -1.41 -27.04 -10.10
CA LYS A 215 -2.33 -26.49 -11.12
C LYS A 215 -3.03 -25.27 -10.55
N VAL A 216 -3.09 -24.20 -11.33
CA VAL A 216 -3.82 -22.98 -10.97
C VAL A 216 -5.11 -22.94 -11.76
N PHE A 217 -6.21 -22.71 -11.03
CA PHE A 217 -7.53 -22.58 -11.60
C PHE A 217 -8.09 -21.20 -11.28
N VAL A 218 -8.74 -20.59 -12.27
CA VAL A 218 -9.65 -19.46 -12.02
C VAL A 218 -10.99 -20.01 -11.61
N ARG A 219 -11.58 -19.40 -10.59
CA ARG A 219 -12.84 -19.84 -9.98
C ARG A 219 -14.04 -19.64 -10.90
N ASP A 220 -14.05 -18.52 -11.61
CA ASP A 220 -15.05 -18.18 -12.62
C ASP A 220 -14.33 -17.75 -13.90
N PHE A 221 -14.44 -18.58 -14.93
CA PHE A 221 -13.81 -18.35 -16.20
C PHE A 221 -14.43 -17.19 -16.98
N GLU A 222 -15.73 -16.91 -16.82
CA GLU A 222 -16.37 -15.80 -17.53
C GLU A 222 -15.92 -14.45 -16.97
N VAL A 223 -15.84 -14.31 -15.64
CA VAL A 223 -15.22 -13.14 -15.02
C VAL A 223 -13.76 -13.01 -15.44
N PHE A 224 -13.00 -14.12 -15.40
CA PHE A 224 -11.61 -14.11 -15.85
C PHE A 224 -11.47 -13.64 -17.30
N ARG A 225 -12.38 -14.05 -18.20
CA ARG A 225 -12.38 -13.63 -19.61
C ARG A 225 -12.63 -12.14 -19.78
N GLN A 226 -13.47 -11.54 -18.93
CA GLN A 226 -13.82 -10.12 -18.99
C GLN A 226 -12.75 -9.19 -18.40
N ILE A 227 -11.89 -9.68 -17.49
CA ILE A 227 -10.78 -8.88 -16.93
C ILE A 227 -9.78 -8.51 -18.03
N ASP A 228 -9.29 -7.28 -18.03
CA ASP A 228 -8.27 -6.83 -18.98
C ASP A 228 -6.97 -7.63 -18.86
N LYS A 229 -6.37 -7.97 -20.01
CA LYS A 229 -5.16 -8.80 -20.11
C LYS A 229 -4.12 -8.04 -20.88
N VAL A 230 -2.99 -7.74 -20.23
CA VAL A 230 -1.94 -6.92 -20.79
C VAL A 230 -0.69 -7.76 -20.99
N TRP A 231 -0.19 -7.78 -22.22
CA TRP A 231 1.11 -8.35 -22.53
C TRP A 231 2.20 -7.31 -22.31
N VAL A 232 3.17 -7.61 -21.44
CA VAL A 232 4.32 -6.75 -21.16
C VAL A 232 5.59 -7.55 -21.48
N PRO A 233 6.29 -7.26 -22.59
CA PRO A 233 7.50 -7.95 -22.93
C PRO A 233 8.60 -7.65 -21.90
N GLU A 234 9.47 -8.63 -21.67
CA GLU A 234 10.54 -8.49 -20.71
C GLU A 234 11.71 -7.73 -21.35
N GLY A 235 11.95 -6.49 -20.90
CA GLY A 235 12.95 -5.59 -21.47
C GLY A 235 12.51 -4.12 -21.49
N ASP A 236 11.20 -3.87 -21.40
CA ASP A 236 10.64 -2.52 -21.38
C ASP A 236 10.79 -1.82 -20.03
N SER A 237 10.63 -0.49 -20.07
CA SER A 237 10.81 0.51 -19.01
C SER A 237 9.86 0.40 -17.80
N VAL A 238 9.21 -0.74 -17.59
CA VAL A 238 8.28 -0.91 -16.46
C VAL A 238 9.06 -1.08 -15.16
N PRO A 239 8.84 -0.23 -14.14
CA PRO A 239 9.53 -0.28 -12.88
C PRO A 239 9.41 -1.66 -12.20
N ILE A 240 10.56 -2.22 -11.88
CA ILE A 240 10.72 -3.52 -11.21
C ILE A 240 10.58 -3.30 -9.71
N THR A 241 9.80 -4.14 -9.02
CA THR A 241 9.83 -4.15 -7.55
C THR A 241 11.07 -4.92 -7.07
N ILE A 242 12.05 -4.18 -6.56
CA ILE A 242 13.20 -4.73 -5.81
C ILE A 242 12.83 -4.65 -4.32
N ASN A 243 13.30 -5.59 -3.50
CA ASN A 243 13.00 -5.69 -2.07
C ASN A 243 13.49 -4.47 -1.28
N LEU A 244 12.70 -3.41 -1.34
CA LEU A 244 12.85 -2.17 -0.61
C LEU A 244 11.70 -2.06 0.39
N GLY A 245 11.70 -1.03 1.23
CA GLY A 245 10.64 -0.79 2.21
C GLY A 245 9.24 -0.73 1.57
N ASP A 246 8.19 -1.00 2.36
CA ASP A 246 6.81 -1.08 1.85
C ASP A 246 6.34 0.18 1.13
N GLU A 247 6.83 1.35 1.54
CA GLU A 247 6.61 2.63 0.87
C GLU A 247 7.08 2.60 -0.59
N HIS A 248 8.30 2.10 -0.83
CA HIS A 248 8.84 2.00 -2.17
C HIS A 248 8.08 0.97 -3.01
N VAL A 249 7.70 -0.17 -2.40
CA VAL A 249 6.87 -1.18 -3.07
C VAL A 249 5.54 -0.58 -3.51
N ALA A 250 4.90 0.22 -2.66
CA ALA A 250 3.65 0.92 -2.98
C ALA A 250 3.86 1.93 -4.12
N GLU A 251 4.90 2.75 -4.06
CA GLU A 251 5.24 3.73 -5.09
C GLU A 251 5.46 3.07 -6.46
N VAL A 252 6.22 1.98 -6.50
CA VAL A 252 6.45 1.19 -7.72
C VAL A 252 5.15 0.58 -8.27
N GLN A 253 4.22 0.17 -7.40
CA GLN A 253 2.94 -0.37 -7.84
C GLN A 253 2.01 0.71 -8.41
N ILE A 254 2.02 1.92 -7.86
CA ILE A 254 1.26 3.08 -8.37
C ILE A 254 1.82 3.46 -9.74
N ARG A 255 3.13 3.74 -9.83
CA ARG A 255 3.79 4.13 -11.08
C ARG A 255 3.59 3.11 -12.20
N ARG A 256 3.61 1.82 -11.87
CA ARG A 256 3.29 0.76 -12.84
C ARG A 256 1.83 0.78 -13.26
N GLY A 257 0.89 1.03 -12.35
CA GLY A 257 -0.52 1.23 -12.70
C GLY A 257 -0.70 2.39 -13.70
N ASP A 258 0.02 3.49 -13.50
CA ASP A 258 -0.03 4.65 -14.40
C ASP A 258 0.56 4.36 -15.78
N ILE A 259 1.67 3.61 -15.82
CA ILE A 259 2.26 3.14 -17.09
C ILE A 259 1.29 2.21 -17.81
N ILE A 260 0.70 1.23 -17.13
CA ILE A 260 -0.26 0.31 -17.76
C ILE A 260 -1.49 1.07 -18.27
N THR A 261 -1.99 2.04 -17.50
CA THR A 261 -3.13 2.87 -17.91
C THR A 261 -2.79 3.73 -19.12
N SER A 262 -1.63 4.38 -19.13
CA SER A 262 -1.24 5.27 -20.23
C SER A 262 -0.83 4.49 -21.50
N SER A 263 -0.19 3.33 -21.37
CA SER A 263 0.25 2.52 -22.51
C SER A 263 -0.87 1.67 -23.13
N PHE A 264 -1.81 1.19 -22.34
CA PHE A 264 -2.81 0.22 -22.80
C PHE A 264 -4.26 0.67 -22.62
N GLY A 265 -4.51 1.80 -21.97
CA GLY A 265 -5.87 2.31 -21.73
C GLY A 265 -6.68 1.50 -20.71
N VAL A 266 -6.04 0.58 -19.97
CA VAL A 266 -6.71 -0.30 -18.99
C VAL A 266 -6.43 0.12 -17.55
N ARG A 267 -7.39 -0.11 -16.65
CA ARG A 267 -7.24 0.18 -15.21
C ARG A 267 -7.40 -1.09 -14.39
N LYS A 268 -6.85 -1.11 -13.17
CA LYS A 268 -7.03 -2.27 -12.27
C LYS A 268 -8.53 -2.53 -12.00
N PRO A 269 -8.97 -3.80 -11.96
CA PRO A 269 -8.16 -5.02 -12.03
C PRO A 269 -7.76 -5.42 -13.47
N TYR A 270 -6.50 -5.81 -13.66
CA TYR A 270 -5.98 -6.39 -14.91
C TYR A 270 -5.02 -7.55 -14.60
N ILE A 271 -4.77 -8.41 -15.59
CA ILE A 271 -3.81 -9.52 -15.52
C ILE A 271 -2.62 -9.18 -16.42
N LEU A 272 -1.42 -9.30 -15.86
CA LEU A 272 -0.17 -9.13 -16.60
C LEU A 272 0.31 -10.48 -17.13
N PHE A 273 0.60 -10.52 -18.42
CA PHE A 273 1.34 -11.59 -19.06
C PHE A 273 2.73 -11.07 -19.42
N SER A 274 3.75 -11.88 -19.18
CA SER A 274 5.11 -11.54 -19.54
C SER A 274 5.87 -12.82 -19.88
N ARG A 275 6.79 -12.73 -20.83
CA ARG A 275 7.72 -13.81 -21.16
C ARG A 275 9.05 -13.53 -20.48
N HIS A 276 9.44 -14.40 -19.56
CA HIS A 276 10.75 -14.25 -18.91
C HIS A 276 11.88 -14.41 -19.94
N HIS A 277 12.86 -13.51 -19.99
CA HIS A 277 13.95 -13.53 -21.00
C HIS A 277 14.74 -14.85 -20.98
N TRP A 278 14.83 -15.50 -19.81
CA TRP A 278 15.45 -16.83 -19.70
C TRP A 278 14.67 -17.97 -20.38
N MET A 279 13.42 -17.76 -20.76
CA MET A 279 12.66 -18.74 -21.55
C MET A 279 13.15 -18.82 -22.99
N ASP A 280 13.78 -17.77 -23.52
CA ASP A 280 14.33 -17.78 -24.88
C ASP A 280 15.57 -18.69 -24.99
N LEU A 281 16.31 -18.83 -23.89
CA LEU A 281 17.46 -19.73 -23.80
C LEU A 281 17.07 -21.21 -23.73
N LEU A 282 15.85 -21.51 -23.27
CA LEU A 282 15.34 -22.89 -23.14
C LEU A 282 14.67 -23.41 -24.41
N ALA A 283 14.30 -22.53 -25.34
CA ALA A 283 13.68 -22.92 -26.61
C ALA A 283 14.69 -23.49 -27.64
N ILE A 284 15.99 -23.46 -27.31
CA ILE A 284 17.09 -23.84 -28.21
C ILE A 284 17.71 -25.20 -27.82
N THR A 285 17.17 -25.87 -26.81
CA THR A 285 17.61 -27.20 -26.32
C THR A 285 16.50 -28.23 -26.42
#